data_AF-A0A1C4APT5-F1
#
_entry.id   AF-A0A1C4APT5-F1
#
_cell.length_a   1.000
_cell.length_b   1.000
_cell.length_c   1.000
_cell.angle_alpha   90.00
_cell.angle_beta   90.00
_cell.angle_gamma   90.00
#
_symmetry.space_group_name_H-M   'P 1'
#
loop_
_entity.id
_entity.type
_entity.pdbx_description
1 polymer ?
#
loop_
_entity_poly.entity_id
_entity_poly.type
_entity_poly.pdbx_seq_one_letter_code
_entity_poly.pdbx_strand_id
1 'polypeptide(L)'
;MYSNRFRYYGSYISQDPIKLAGNNPNFYAYVHDSNVWVDPFGLDLHHIIPNQIFKEFRKNFKNVSGYIQNVSKKAVDVSNLIDLPKPFHGNHPAYSDYVRKKVQQLVDTGKLDLQNIKKLQDHLIDKIKKAKISGKKLNDFFKGGCK
;
A
#
# COMPACT_ATOMS: atom_id res chain seq x y z
N MET A 1 27.36 36.43 -21.13
CA MET A 1 26.54 37.58 -20.68
C MET A 1 25.13 37.05 -20.37
N TYR A 2 24.84 36.74 -19.08
CA TYR A 2 24.02 37.52 -18.12
C TYR A 2 22.52 37.53 -18.51
N SER A 3 21.53 37.04 -17.76
CA SER A 3 21.40 36.62 -16.34
C SER A 3 20.24 35.63 -16.18
N ASN A 4 20.30 34.75 -15.17
CA ASN A 4 19.10 34.20 -14.53
C ASN A 4 18.93 34.88 -13.16
N ARG A 5 17.73 35.39 -12.89
CA ARG A 5 17.43 36.31 -11.78
C ARG A 5 16.91 35.51 -10.58
N PHE A 6 17.58 35.67 -9.42
CA PHE A 6 17.28 35.17 -8.06
C PHE A 6 17.70 33.69 -7.78
N ARG A 7 18.94 33.29 -7.37
CA ARG A 7 19.85 33.63 -6.22
C ARG A 7 19.24 33.22 -4.85
N TYR A 8 19.79 32.35 -3.98
CA TYR A 8 21.19 32.13 -3.53
C TYR A 8 21.44 30.69 -2.99
N TYR A 9 22.69 30.23 -3.13
CA TYR A 9 23.30 29.11 -2.40
C TYR A 9 23.85 29.59 -1.05
N GLY A 10 23.81 28.74 -0.03
CA GLY A 10 24.58 28.85 1.22
C GLY A 10 24.86 27.47 1.79
N SER A 11 26.12 27.03 1.77
CA SER A 11 26.60 25.78 2.39
C SER A 11 26.76 25.94 3.91
N TYR A 12 26.40 24.87 4.64
CA TYR A 12 26.86 24.39 5.96
C TYR A 12 27.19 25.42 7.05
N ILE A 13 26.57 25.37 8.25
CA ILE A 13 27.14 24.87 9.53
C ILE A 13 26.11 25.02 10.67
N SER A 14 25.55 23.92 11.15
CA SER A 14 25.14 23.68 12.55
C SER A 14 24.60 22.26 12.65
N GLN A 15 25.28 21.41 13.42
CA GLN A 15 24.70 20.15 13.88
C GLN A 15 23.49 20.52 14.75
N ASP A 16 22.27 20.15 14.36
CA ASP A 16 21.16 20.16 15.32
C ASP A 16 21.41 19.02 16.32
N PRO A 17 21.66 19.32 17.61
CA PRO A 17 21.65 18.28 18.63
C PRO A 17 20.19 18.10 19.05
N ILE A 18 19.36 17.59 18.15
CA ILE A 18 18.03 17.10 18.53
C ILE A 18 18.21 15.66 19.01
N LYS A 19 18.12 15.55 20.33
CA LYS A 19 18.20 14.34 21.13
C LYS A 19 17.33 13.24 20.51
N LEU A 20 17.96 12.10 20.26
CA LEU A 20 17.31 10.81 20.06
C LEU A 20 16.47 10.47 21.30
N ALA A 21 15.27 11.01 21.35
CA ALA A 21 14.15 10.54 22.15
C ALA A 21 12.97 10.39 21.19
N GLY A 22 13.12 9.48 20.22
CA GLY A 22 12.08 9.15 19.25
C GLY A 22 10.96 8.36 19.91
N ASN A 23 10.11 9.05 20.67
CA ASN A 23 8.77 8.59 21.02
C ASN A 23 7.90 8.73 19.77
N ASN A 24 7.90 7.70 18.93
CA ASN A 24 7.32 7.61 17.59
C ASN A 24 5.99 8.38 17.39
N PRO A 25 5.99 9.47 16.59
CA PRO A 25 4.78 10.11 16.09
C PRO A 25 4.87 10.39 14.56
N ASN A 26 5.58 9.56 13.80
CA ASN A 26 5.79 9.78 12.37
C ASN A 26 4.85 8.91 11.52
N PHE A 27 4.21 9.37 10.43
CA PHE A 27 4.15 10.66 9.73
C PHE A 27 3.15 10.39 8.58
N TYR A 28 1.93 10.95 8.54
CA TYR A 28 1.05 10.87 7.36
C TYR A 28 1.55 11.74 6.19
N ALA A 29 2.87 11.84 6.00
CA ALA A 29 3.50 12.49 4.87
C ALA A 29 4.24 11.42 4.08
N TYR A 30 3.50 10.58 3.36
CA TYR A 30 4.10 9.69 2.36
C TYR A 30 3.70 10.17 0.96
N VAL A 31 4.71 10.54 0.19
CA VAL A 31 4.66 10.84 -1.23
C VAL A 31 4.02 9.66 -1.96
N HIS A 32 3.08 9.95 -2.86
CA HIS A 32 2.41 8.94 -3.68
C HIS A 32 3.45 8.08 -4.43
N ASP A 33 3.68 6.85 -3.97
CA ASP A 33 4.43 5.86 -4.73
C ASP A 33 3.49 5.34 -5.83
N SER A 34 3.62 5.96 -7.01
CA SER A 34 2.96 5.54 -8.24
C SER A 34 3.61 4.25 -8.75
N ASN A 35 3.39 3.13 -8.05
CA ASN A 35 3.59 1.82 -8.66
C ASN A 35 2.46 1.57 -9.68
N VAL A 36 2.35 2.46 -10.67
CA VAL A 36 1.58 2.28 -11.90
C VAL A 36 2.51 1.49 -12.81
N TRP A 37 2.47 0.17 -12.66
CA TRP A 37 2.98 -0.70 -13.71
C TRP A 37 1.96 -0.58 -14.84
N VAL A 38 2.37 0.07 -15.94
CA VAL A 38 1.61 0.09 -17.18
C VAL A 38 1.91 -1.25 -17.85
N ASP A 39 0.95 -2.19 -17.86
CA ASP A 39 1.07 -3.45 -18.61
C ASP A 39 0.25 -3.41 -19.92
N PRO A 40 0.90 -3.27 -21.08
CA PRO A 40 0.23 -3.28 -22.38
C PRO A 40 -0.47 -4.60 -22.72
N PHE A 41 -0.12 -5.71 -22.05
CA PHE A 41 -0.59 -7.06 -22.40
C PHE A 41 -1.76 -7.57 -21.56
N GLY A 42 -2.23 -6.79 -20.57
CA GLY A 42 -3.42 -7.14 -19.78
C GLY A 42 -3.23 -8.36 -18.87
N LEU A 43 -2.01 -8.61 -18.42
CA LEU A 43 -1.65 -9.61 -17.41
C LEU A 43 -1.45 -8.98 -16.02
N ASP A 44 -1.82 -7.71 -15.85
CA ASP A 44 -1.73 -6.91 -14.63
C ASP A 44 -2.35 -7.64 -13.43
N LEU A 45 -1.47 -8.25 -12.64
CA LEU A 45 -1.82 -8.76 -11.33
C LEU A 45 -1.91 -7.60 -10.35
N HIS A 46 -3.04 -7.50 -9.67
CA HIS A 46 -3.20 -6.56 -8.58
C HIS A 46 -2.88 -7.25 -7.26
N HIS A 47 -2.05 -6.61 -6.45
CA HIS A 47 -1.87 -7.04 -5.06
C HIS A 47 -3.13 -6.74 -4.26
N ILE A 48 -3.70 -7.75 -3.61
CA ILE A 48 -4.82 -7.57 -2.68
C ILE A 48 -4.37 -6.72 -1.50
N ILE A 49 -3.22 -7.04 -0.90
CA ILE A 49 -2.50 -6.15 0.02
C ILE A 49 -1.44 -5.39 -0.80
N PRO A 50 -1.66 -4.10 -1.11
CA PRO A 50 -0.76 -3.30 -1.93
C PRO A 50 0.69 -3.36 -1.45
N ASN A 51 1.62 -3.43 -2.40
CA ASN A 51 3.05 -3.50 -2.09
C ASN A 51 3.55 -2.34 -1.22
N GLN A 52 2.97 -1.13 -1.37
CA GLN A 52 3.27 0.02 -0.52
C GLN A 52 3.00 -0.27 0.98
N ILE A 53 1.91 -0.94 1.29
CA ILE A 53 1.51 -1.29 2.66
C ILE A 53 2.42 -2.39 3.19
N PHE A 54 2.73 -3.39 2.35
CA PHE A 54 3.72 -4.39 2.73
C PHE A 54 5.09 -3.77 3.05
N LYS A 55 5.55 -2.78 2.28
CA LYS A 55 6.81 -2.06 2.55
C LYS A 55 6.73 -1.29 3.89
N GLU A 56 5.60 -0.66 4.17
CA GLU A 56 5.32 0.07 5.42
C GLU A 56 5.42 -0.86 6.65
N PHE A 57 4.78 -2.03 6.60
CA PHE A 57 4.77 -3.02 7.69
C PHE A 57 5.80 -4.15 7.50
N ARG A 58 6.87 -3.92 6.74
CA ARG A 58 7.80 -4.97 6.29
C ARG A 58 8.37 -5.80 7.43
N LYS A 59 8.70 -5.16 8.56
CA LYS A 59 9.23 -5.87 9.74
C LYS A 59 8.19 -6.84 10.31
N ASN A 60 6.95 -6.39 10.49
CA ASN A 60 5.87 -7.21 11.02
C ASN A 60 5.55 -8.39 10.10
N PHE A 61 5.40 -8.14 8.79
CA PHE A 61 5.12 -9.21 7.83
C PHE A 61 6.26 -10.24 7.72
N LYS A 62 7.52 -9.81 7.80
CA LYS A 62 8.67 -10.74 7.81
C LYS A 62 8.72 -11.65 9.04
N ASN A 63 8.12 -11.22 10.15
CA ASN A 63 8.03 -12.04 11.36
C ASN A 63 6.88 -13.06 11.29
N VAL A 64 6.01 -12.97 10.28
CA VAL A 64 4.95 -13.95 10.07
C VAL A 64 5.52 -15.15 9.32
N SER A 65 5.68 -16.26 10.04
CA SER A 65 6.13 -17.53 9.45
C SER A 65 5.19 -17.96 8.32
N GLY A 66 5.77 -18.28 7.16
CA GLY A 66 5.03 -18.76 5.98
C GLY A 66 4.35 -17.68 5.14
N TYR A 67 4.40 -16.40 5.52
CA TYR A 67 3.90 -15.32 4.66
C TYR A 67 4.96 -14.90 3.62
N ILE A 68 4.56 -14.85 2.35
CA ILE A 68 5.41 -14.40 1.25
C ILE A 68 4.68 -13.33 0.45
N GLN A 69 5.23 -12.12 0.40
CA GLN A 69 4.74 -11.08 -0.51
C GLN A 69 5.20 -11.40 -1.93
N ASN A 70 4.31 -11.99 -2.72
CA ASN A 70 4.63 -12.38 -4.08
C ASN A 70 4.49 -11.24 -5.08
N VAL A 71 5.33 -11.27 -6.11
CA VAL A 71 5.40 -10.23 -7.15
C VAL A 71 5.10 -10.78 -8.55
N SER A 72 4.81 -12.08 -8.69
CA SER A 72 4.52 -12.70 -10.01
C SER A 72 3.61 -13.93 -9.92
N LYS A 73 2.94 -14.28 -11.04
CA LYS A 73 2.13 -15.50 -11.22
C LYS A 73 2.94 -16.81 -11.09
N LYS A 74 4.28 -16.74 -11.12
CA LYS A 74 5.18 -17.91 -11.04
C LYS A 74 5.59 -18.26 -9.61
N ALA A 75 5.13 -17.48 -8.62
CA ALA A 75 5.47 -17.72 -7.24
C ALA A 75 4.73 -18.91 -6.64
N VAL A 76 5.32 -19.50 -5.59
CA VAL A 76 4.74 -20.63 -4.85
C VAL A 76 3.39 -20.28 -4.21
N ASP A 77 3.13 -19.00 -3.89
CA ASP A 77 1.87 -18.56 -3.28
C ASP A 77 1.25 -17.34 -4.01
N VAL A 78 0.30 -17.56 -4.91
CA VAL A 78 -0.37 -16.46 -5.62
C VAL A 78 -1.57 -15.87 -4.86
N SER A 79 -1.77 -16.20 -3.57
CA SER A 79 -2.95 -15.80 -2.78
C SER A 79 -3.14 -14.29 -2.64
N ASN A 80 -2.05 -13.51 -2.69
CA ASN A 80 -2.12 -12.05 -2.61
C ASN A 80 -2.32 -11.37 -3.98
N LEU A 81 -2.57 -12.13 -5.05
CA LEU A 81 -2.64 -11.62 -6.42
C LEU A 81 -4.04 -11.86 -6.98
N ILE A 82 -4.65 -10.81 -7.55
CA ILE A 82 -5.97 -10.88 -8.18
C ILE A 82 -5.92 -10.25 -9.57
N ASP A 83 -6.55 -10.91 -10.53
CA ASP A 83 -6.77 -10.39 -11.88
C ASP A 83 -8.01 -9.50 -11.89
N LEU A 84 -7.82 -8.21 -12.19
CA LEU A 84 -8.89 -7.23 -12.28
C LEU A 84 -9.02 -6.78 -13.75
N PRO A 85 -10.20 -6.38 -14.24
CA PRO A 85 -10.34 -5.86 -15.59
C PRO A 85 -9.94 -4.38 -15.64
N LYS A 86 -9.61 -3.86 -16.82
CA LYS A 86 -9.13 -2.47 -17.07
C LYS A 86 -9.81 -1.34 -16.26
N PRO A 87 -11.15 -1.29 -16.02
CA PRO A 87 -11.76 -0.23 -15.19
C PRO A 87 -11.37 -0.26 -13.70
N PHE A 88 -10.71 -1.32 -13.24
CA PHE A 88 -10.21 -1.50 -11.88
C PHE A 88 -8.69 -1.32 -11.79
N HIS A 89 -8.02 -0.92 -12.88
CA HIS A 89 -6.61 -0.59 -12.90
C HIS A 89 -6.43 0.91 -12.68
N GLY A 90 -5.56 1.28 -11.75
CA GLY A 90 -5.29 2.68 -11.42
C GLY A 90 -4.87 2.86 -9.97
N ASN A 91 -4.56 4.10 -9.61
CA ASN A 91 -4.26 4.44 -8.23
C ASN A 91 -5.55 4.40 -7.38
N HIS A 92 -5.58 3.55 -6.36
CA HIS A 92 -6.71 3.40 -5.44
C HIS A 92 -6.34 3.86 -4.03
N PRO A 93 -6.25 5.19 -3.78
CA PRO A 93 -5.88 5.71 -2.46
C PRO A 93 -6.86 5.28 -1.37
N ALA A 94 -8.18 5.34 -1.62
CA ALA A 94 -9.17 4.97 -0.61
C ALA A 94 -9.13 3.47 -0.27
N TYR A 95 -8.89 2.62 -1.28
CA TYR A 95 -8.66 1.19 -1.06
C TYR A 95 -7.38 0.97 -0.24
N SER A 96 -6.29 1.63 -0.61
CA SER A 96 -5.00 1.50 0.08
C SER A 96 -5.10 1.96 1.54
N ASP A 97 -5.80 3.06 1.80
CA ASP A 97 -6.05 3.57 3.15
C ASP A 97 -6.89 2.60 3.97
N TYR A 98 -7.91 1.98 3.36
CA TYR A 98 -8.71 0.96 4.01
C TYR A 98 -7.88 -0.26 4.41
N VAL A 99 -7.08 -0.79 3.48
CA VAL A 99 -6.20 -1.94 3.74
C VAL A 99 -5.17 -1.58 4.81
N ARG A 100 -4.59 -0.38 4.77
CA ARG A 100 -3.59 0.09 5.75
C ARG A 100 -4.17 0.07 7.15
N LYS A 101 -5.37 0.63 7.34
CA LYS A 101 -6.07 0.61 8.64
C LYS A 101 -6.31 -0.80 9.16
N LYS A 102 -6.65 -1.75 8.28
CA LYS A 102 -6.86 -3.15 8.66
C LYS A 102 -5.58 -3.87 9.06
N VAL A 103 -4.49 -3.65 8.31
CA VAL A 103 -3.17 -4.21 8.67
C VAL A 103 -2.67 -3.59 9.98
N GLN A 104 -2.77 -2.26 10.13
CA GLN A 104 -2.42 -1.56 11.37
C GLN A 104 -3.20 -2.14 12.56
N GLN A 105 -4.51 -2.34 12.43
CA GLN A 105 -5.33 -2.96 13.47
C GLN A 105 -4.83 -4.37 13.87
N LEU A 106 -4.40 -5.20 12.91
CA LEU A 106 -3.83 -6.52 13.19
C LEU A 106 -2.47 -6.41 13.90
N VAL A 107 -1.65 -5.43 13.53
CA VAL A 107 -0.37 -5.15 14.18
C VAL A 107 -0.58 -4.67 15.61
N ASP A 108 -1.46 -3.70 15.83
CA ASP A 108 -1.74 -3.10 17.14
C ASP A 108 -2.32 -4.13 18.12
N THR A 109 -3.12 -5.06 17.62
CA THR A 109 -3.70 -6.15 18.43
C THR A 109 -2.75 -7.34 18.62
N GLY A 110 -1.56 -7.34 18.00
CA GLY A 110 -0.63 -8.45 18.02
C GLY A 110 -1.15 -9.71 17.30
N LYS A 111 -2.17 -9.57 16.45
CA LYS A 111 -2.84 -10.65 15.71
C LYS A 111 -2.41 -10.74 14.25
N LEU A 112 -1.28 -10.12 13.90
CA LEU A 112 -0.71 -10.26 12.57
C LEU A 112 -0.04 -11.63 12.44
N ASP A 113 -0.82 -12.63 12.04
CA ASP A 113 -0.39 -13.99 11.73
C ASP A 113 -0.92 -14.45 10.36
N LEU A 114 -0.44 -15.60 9.87
CA LEU A 114 -0.79 -16.10 8.55
C LEU A 114 -2.30 -16.36 8.38
N GLN A 115 -2.99 -16.83 9.42
CA GLN A 115 -4.42 -17.11 9.35
C GLN A 115 -5.22 -15.81 9.24
N ASN A 116 -4.88 -14.80 10.04
CA ASN A 116 -5.54 -13.50 10.01
C ASN A 116 -5.21 -12.71 8.75
N ILE A 117 -4.01 -12.85 8.18
CA ILE A 117 -3.68 -12.29 6.87
C ILE A 117 -4.53 -12.94 5.76
N LYS A 118 -4.67 -14.27 5.74
CA LYS A 118 -5.53 -14.95 4.76
C LYS A 118 -6.99 -14.51 4.89
N LYS A 119 -7.52 -14.44 6.12
CA LYS A 119 -8.87 -13.90 6.37
C LYS A 119 -9.04 -12.47 5.87
N LEU A 120 -8.02 -11.62 6.05
CA LEU A 120 -8.03 -10.26 5.51
C LEU A 120 -8.04 -10.28 3.97
N GLN A 121 -7.21 -11.11 3.33
CA GLN A 121 -7.21 -11.27 1.87
C GLN A 121 -8.57 -11.72 1.35
N ASP A 122 -9.18 -12.74 1.95
CA ASP A 122 -10.51 -13.23 1.57
C ASP A 122 -11.58 -12.13 1.70
N HIS A 123 -11.55 -11.38 2.80
CA HIS A 123 -12.45 -10.26 3.03
C HIS A 123 -12.25 -9.14 1.98
N LEU A 124 -11.01 -8.83 1.61
CA LEU A 124 -10.72 -7.84 0.57
C LEU A 124 -11.16 -8.32 -0.82
N ILE A 125 -10.97 -9.60 -1.14
CA ILE A 125 -11.49 -10.21 -2.37
C ILE A 125 -13.01 -10.07 -2.44
N ASP A 126 -13.74 -10.35 -1.36
CA ASP A 126 -15.19 -10.17 -1.29
C ASP A 126 -15.60 -8.71 -1.55
N LYS A 127 -14.92 -7.75 -0.92
CA LYS A 127 -15.18 -6.32 -1.15
C LYS A 127 -14.89 -5.90 -2.59
N ILE A 128 -13.81 -6.41 -3.20
CA ILE A 128 -13.49 -6.15 -4.61
C ILE A 128 -14.56 -6.74 -5.53
N LYS A 129 -15.05 -7.96 -5.24
CA LYS A 129 -16.16 -8.59 -5.98
C LYS A 129 -17.44 -7.76 -5.85
N LYS A 130 -17.77 -7.28 -4.66
CA LYS A 130 -18.91 -6.38 -4.43
C LYS A 130 -18.78 -5.07 -5.20
N ALA A 131 -17.59 -4.48 -5.24
CA ALA A 131 -17.30 -3.30 -6.06
C ALA A 131 -17.55 -3.58 -7.54
N LYS A 132 -17.04 -4.72 -8.06
CA LYS A 132 -17.31 -5.21 -9.42
C LYS A 132 -18.80 -5.33 -9.73
N ILE A 133 -19.56 -6.01 -8.87
CA ILE A 133 -21.00 -6.24 -9.05
C ILE A 133 -21.76 -4.91 -9.03
N SER A 134 -21.35 -3.97 -8.18
CA SER A 134 -21.99 -2.65 -8.09
C SER A 134 -21.77 -1.75 -9.31
N GLY A 135 -20.88 -2.14 -10.24
CA GLY A 135 -20.48 -1.32 -11.38
C GLY A 135 -19.64 -0.09 -11.03
N LYS A 136 -19.37 0.16 -9.73
CA LYS A 136 -18.52 1.26 -9.27
C LYS A 136 -17.05 0.94 -9.49
N LYS A 137 -16.24 1.98 -9.76
CA LYS A 137 -14.78 1.86 -9.67
C LYS A 137 -14.39 1.49 -8.24
N LEU A 138 -13.30 0.73 -8.09
CA LEU A 138 -12.84 0.28 -6.77
C LEU A 138 -12.66 1.45 -5.80
N ASN A 139 -11.90 2.48 -6.19
CA ASN A 139 -11.68 3.65 -5.33
C ASN A 139 -12.99 4.34 -4.90
N ASP A 140 -13.98 4.44 -5.78
CA ASP A 140 -15.26 5.09 -5.48
C ASP A 140 -16.13 4.24 -4.54
N PHE A 141 -16.08 2.92 -4.69
CA PHE A 141 -16.73 1.98 -3.77
C PHE A 141 -16.18 2.13 -2.33
N PHE A 142 -14.87 2.31 -2.19
CA PHE A 142 -14.24 2.50 -0.88
C PHE A 142 -14.36 3.94 -0.33
N LYS A 143 -14.53 4.95 -1.19
CA LYS A 143 -14.82 6.35 -0.78
C LYS A 143 -16.23 6.55 -0.24
N GLY A 144 -17.24 5.89 -0.84
CA GLY A 144 -18.66 6.09 -0.52
C GLY A 144 -19.13 5.59 0.84
N GLY A 145 -18.19 5.20 1.72
CA GLY A 145 -18.47 4.46 2.94
C GLY A 145 -18.80 3.01 2.60
N CYS A 146 -17.92 2.09 2.98
CA CYS A 146 -18.25 0.67 3.02
C CYS A 146 -19.41 0.45 4.01
N LYS A 147 -20.65 0.54 3.55
CA LYS A 147 -21.80 -0.02 4.27
C LYS A 147 -21.86 -1.53 4.04
#